data_AF-A0A9E1HVZ8-F1
#
_entry.id   AF-A0A9E1HVZ8-F1
#
_cell.length_a   1.000
_cell.length_b   1.000
_cell.length_c   1.000
_cell.angle_alpha   90.00
_cell.angle_beta   90.00
_cell.angle_gamma   90.00
#
_symmetry.space_group_name_H-M   'P 1'
#
loop_
_entity.id
_entity.type
_entity.pdbx_description
1 polymer ?
#
loop_
_entity_poly.entity_id
_entity_poly.type
_entity_poly.pdbx_seq_one_letter_code
_entity_poly.pdbx_strand_id
1 'polypeptide(L)'
;MDGQTIVRAVLLNIVLLFIIAIPIVIWRKRQPMTDAKLRKTAEKSAIHTETAPLNDDFVHMHAMLSALDGGVPDERTVTALLLGWALDGQIILCETEKKRLKSFGAAQQATILFPGDEEHPFRPAVSGAEGLLLGLLYGWADETATVQESELYNLAREYHDAVQGRLEQFRTQGRHGLRALGAMLPEKKTRKFGFVDENRPIYTPRGVREATNLLGYRAWLGAQQNLPPEKWRDAVLLSSAQECPQAVDREQYRLAQTLAKALVGGAKAGEKVKNV
;
A
#
# COMPACT_ATOMS: atom_id res chain seq x y z
N MET A 1 -35.54 49.02 27.78
CA MET A 1 -35.30 47.57 27.89
C MET A 1 -34.53 47.34 29.17
N ASP A 2 -35.15 46.69 30.15
CA ASP A 2 -34.54 46.47 31.47
C ASP A 2 -33.41 45.43 31.36
N GLY A 3 -32.34 45.62 32.13
CA GLY A 3 -31.16 44.74 32.10
C GLY A 3 -31.48 43.27 32.38
N GLN A 4 -32.54 42.98 33.15
CA GLN A 4 -33.02 41.62 33.39
C GLN A 4 -33.58 40.95 32.14
N THR A 5 -34.22 41.71 31.25
CA THR A 5 -34.81 41.19 30.00
C THR A 5 -33.71 40.84 29.00
N ILE A 6 -32.63 41.62 28.98
CA ILE A 6 -31.43 41.35 28.17
C ILE A 6 -30.72 40.08 28.67
N VAL A 7 -30.50 39.95 29.97
CA VAL A 7 -29.87 38.76 30.57
C VAL A 7 -30.69 37.50 30.30
N ARG A 8 -32.02 37.55 30.43
CA ARG A 8 -32.90 36.42 30.11
C ARG A 8 -32.86 36.03 28.64
N ALA A 9 -32.82 37.00 27.72
CA ALA A 9 -32.73 36.75 26.29
C ALA A 9 -31.37 36.12 25.90
N VAL A 10 -30.27 36.57 26.51
CA VAL A 10 -28.95 35.97 26.30
C VAL A 10 -28.90 34.54 26.84
N LEU A 11 -29.43 34.29 28.04
CA LEU A 11 -29.46 32.95 28.63
C LEU A 11 -30.29 31.98 27.78
N LEU A 12 -31.44 32.43 27.27
CA LEU A 12 -32.29 31.65 26.37
C LEU A 12 -31.55 31.26 25.09
N ASN A 13 -30.82 32.20 24.46
CA ASN A 13 -30.04 31.93 23.26
C ASN A 13 -28.90 30.93 23.52
N ILE A 14 -28.21 31.02 24.67
CA ILE A 14 -27.16 30.06 25.04
C ILE A 14 -27.76 28.66 25.21
N VAL A 15 -28.90 28.53 25.90
CA VAL A 15 -29.59 27.25 26.06
C VAL A 15 -30.03 26.69 24.72
N LEU A 16 -30.56 27.52 23.81
CA LEU A 16 -30.97 27.10 22.47
C LEU A 16 -29.79 26.57 21.66
N LEU A 17 -28.63 27.26 21.72
CA LEU A 17 -27.40 26.81 21.08
C LEU A 17 -26.92 25.48 21.65
N PHE A 18 -27.00 25.26 22.96
CA PHE A 18 -26.68 23.96 23.57
C PHE A 18 -27.63 22.85 23.10
N ILE A 19 -28.94 23.12 23.04
CA ILE A 19 -29.95 22.16 22.56
C ILE A 19 -29.71 21.76 21.11
N ILE A 20 -29.19 22.66 20.27
CA ILE A 20 -28.84 22.35 18.87
C ILE A 20 -27.46 21.67 18.79
N ALA A 21 -26.47 22.14 19.55
CA ALA A 21 -25.10 21.64 19.49
C ALA A 21 -24.96 20.20 20.02
N ILE A 22 -25.65 19.85 21.12
CA ILE A 22 -25.60 18.51 21.73
C ILE A 22 -25.99 17.40 20.72
N PRO A 23 -27.15 17.44 20.04
CA PRO A 23 -27.51 16.44 19.04
C PRO A 23 -26.54 16.41 17.86
N ILE A 24 -26.03 17.56 17.40
CA ILE A 24 -25.00 17.60 16.35
C ILE A 24 -23.72 16.90 16.79
N VAL A 25 -23.26 17.12 18.02
CA VAL A 25 -22.07 16.47 18.60
C VAL A 25 -22.29 14.97 18.77
N ILE A 26 -23.44 14.55 19.31
CA ILE A 26 -23.81 13.14 19.46
C ILE A 26 -23.89 12.45 18.09
N TRP A 27 -24.51 13.12 17.11
CA TRP A 27 -24.63 12.62 15.75
C TRP A 27 -23.26 12.47 15.09
N ARG A 28 -22.38 13.47 15.18
CA ARG A 28 -20.99 13.40 14.69
C ARG A 28 -20.17 12.30 15.37
N LYS A 29 -20.37 12.07 16.67
CA LYS A 29 -19.73 10.96 17.41
C LYS A 29 -20.23 9.59 16.96
N ARG A 30 -21.51 9.48 16.55
CA ARG A 30 -22.14 8.23 16.07
C ARG A 30 -21.92 7.95 14.58
N GLN A 31 -21.38 8.89 13.80
CA GLN A 31 -21.05 8.63 12.40
C GLN A 31 -19.96 7.57 12.26
N PRO A 32 -20.09 6.65 11.28
CA PRO A 32 -19.13 5.58 11.06
C PRO A 32 -17.73 6.15 10.76
N MET A 33 -16.70 5.42 11.19
CA MET A 33 -15.31 5.76 10.91
C MET A 33 -14.96 5.28 9.50
N THR A 34 -15.27 6.08 8.48
CA THR A 34 -14.88 5.82 7.09
C THR A 34 -13.44 6.27 6.81
N ASP A 35 -12.88 5.94 5.65
CA ASP A 35 -11.51 6.34 5.25
C ASP A 35 -11.23 7.84 5.46
N ALA A 36 -12.15 8.71 5.01
CA ALA A 36 -11.98 10.16 5.13
C ALA A 36 -11.96 10.65 6.59
N LYS A 37 -12.73 10.00 7.48
CA LYS A 37 -12.73 10.32 8.92
C LYS A 37 -11.51 9.72 9.61
N LEU A 38 -11.09 8.52 9.20
CA LEU A 38 -9.87 7.86 9.65
C LEU A 38 -8.66 8.76 9.38
N ARG A 39 -8.45 9.20 8.14
CA ARG A 39 -7.36 10.09 7.73
C ARG A 39 -7.25 11.32 8.65
N LYS A 40 -8.34 12.07 8.76
CA LYS A 40 -8.40 13.29 9.61
C LYS A 40 -8.17 13.02 11.09
N THR A 41 -8.52 11.83 11.59
CA THR A 41 -8.36 11.47 13.00
C THR A 41 -6.94 10.99 13.27
N ALA A 42 -6.40 10.15 12.39
CA ALA A 42 -5.06 9.59 12.51
C ALA A 42 -3.98 10.67 12.42
N GLU A 43 -4.09 11.60 11.45
CA GLU A 43 -3.14 12.70 11.24
C GLU A 43 -3.01 13.60 12.48
N LYS A 44 -4.11 13.84 13.20
CA LYS A 44 -4.11 14.70 14.40
C LYS A 44 -3.41 14.10 15.60
N SER A 45 -3.23 12.78 15.61
CA SER A 45 -2.75 12.04 16.77
C SER A 45 -1.45 11.29 16.47
N ALA A 46 -0.89 11.42 15.27
CA ALA A 46 0.34 10.75 14.87
C ALA A 46 1.50 11.23 15.74
N ILE A 47 2.14 10.27 16.42
CA ILE A 47 3.36 10.49 17.21
C ILE A 47 4.46 9.69 16.54
N HIS A 48 5.63 10.30 16.39
CA HIS A 48 6.81 9.67 15.83
C HIS A 48 7.14 8.35 16.56
N THR A 49 7.30 7.25 15.82
CA THR A 49 7.59 5.94 16.41
C THR A 49 8.46 5.12 15.48
N GLU A 50 9.45 4.42 16.03
CA GLU A 50 10.34 3.53 15.28
C GLU A 50 9.73 2.15 15.04
N THR A 51 8.76 1.75 15.87
CA THR A 51 8.18 0.41 15.80
C THR A 51 7.17 0.31 14.66
N ALA A 52 7.39 -0.66 13.77
CA ALA A 52 6.44 -0.97 12.71
C ALA A 52 5.09 -1.43 13.31
N PRO A 53 3.96 -0.83 12.90
CA PRO A 53 2.63 -1.24 13.38
C PRO A 53 2.19 -2.55 12.73
N LEU A 54 0.99 -3.04 13.10
CA LEU A 54 0.35 -4.18 12.44
C LEU A 54 1.21 -5.47 12.42
N ASN A 55 2.06 -5.64 13.43
CA ASN A 55 3.02 -6.74 13.57
C ASN A 55 4.02 -6.85 12.41
N ASP A 56 4.43 -5.72 11.83
CA ASP A 56 5.38 -5.67 10.70
C ASP A 56 4.87 -6.39 9.42
N ASP A 57 3.56 -6.61 9.34
CA ASP A 57 2.93 -7.26 8.19
C ASP A 57 2.74 -6.25 7.04
N PHE A 58 3.51 -6.47 5.99
CA PHE A 58 3.53 -5.61 4.80
C PHE A 58 2.17 -5.47 4.13
N VAL A 59 1.40 -6.55 4.02
CA VAL A 59 0.08 -6.55 3.38
C VAL A 59 -0.93 -5.75 4.21
N HIS A 60 -0.88 -5.88 5.54
CA HIS A 60 -1.71 -5.07 6.44
C HIS A 60 -1.33 -3.58 6.38
N MET A 61 -0.03 -3.27 6.42
CA MET A 61 0.47 -1.90 6.31
C MET A 61 0.03 -1.25 4.99
N HIS A 62 0.14 -1.97 3.88
CA HIS A 62 -0.34 -1.50 2.58
C HIS A 62 -1.85 -1.22 2.57
N ALA A 63 -2.67 -2.11 3.13
CA ALA A 63 -4.11 -1.93 3.18
C ALA A 63 -4.52 -0.72 4.03
N MET A 64 -3.86 -0.52 5.17
CA MET A 64 -4.08 0.65 6.02
C MET A 64 -3.58 1.93 5.35
N LEU A 65 -2.42 1.89 4.70
CA LEU A 65 -1.90 3.01 3.91
C LEU A 65 -2.83 3.37 2.76
N SER A 66 -3.41 2.38 2.08
CA SER A 66 -4.39 2.61 1.01
C SER A 66 -5.60 3.41 1.50
N ALA A 67 -6.08 3.13 2.71
CA ALA A 67 -7.14 3.91 3.34
C ALA A 67 -6.71 5.36 3.65
N LEU A 68 -5.49 5.51 4.14
CA LEU A 68 -4.92 6.79 4.54
C LEU A 68 -4.58 7.67 3.33
N ASP A 69 -3.98 7.16 2.28
CA ASP A 69 -3.57 7.93 1.09
C ASP A 69 -4.70 8.01 0.03
N GLY A 70 -5.74 7.17 0.11
CA GLY A 70 -6.78 7.06 -0.91
C GLY A 70 -6.38 6.16 -2.09
N GLY A 71 -5.47 5.23 -1.82
CA GLY A 71 -4.85 4.33 -2.79
C GLY A 71 -3.33 4.36 -2.67
N VAL A 72 -2.70 3.24 -3.03
CA VAL A 72 -1.25 3.12 -3.16
C VAL A 72 -0.97 2.73 -4.61
N PRO A 73 -0.10 3.46 -5.35
CA PRO A 73 0.27 3.06 -6.70
C PRO A 73 0.93 1.67 -6.72
N ASP A 74 0.53 0.82 -7.66
CA ASP A 74 1.07 -0.53 -7.78
C ASP A 74 2.58 -0.57 -7.99
N GLU A 75 3.11 0.42 -8.72
CA GLU A 75 4.55 0.58 -8.92
C GLU A 75 5.28 0.75 -7.58
N ARG A 76 4.70 1.49 -6.62
CA ARG A 76 5.28 1.68 -5.28
C ARG A 76 5.24 0.38 -4.49
N THR A 77 4.12 -0.34 -4.55
CA THR A 77 3.95 -1.64 -3.89
C THR A 77 4.95 -2.68 -4.43
N VAL A 78 5.07 -2.81 -5.75
CA VAL A 78 6.00 -3.75 -6.39
C VAL A 78 7.45 -3.35 -6.12
N THR A 79 7.79 -2.06 -6.15
CA THR A 79 9.16 -1.59 -5.82
C THR A 79 9.53 -2.00 -4.39
N ALA A 80 8.64 -1.78 -3.43
CA ALA A 80 8.87 -2.18 -2.04
C ALA A 80 9.03 -3.70 -1.89
N LEU A 81 8.19 -4.49 -2.56
CA LEU A 81 8.29 -5.96 -2.54
C LEU A 81 9.62 -6.46 -3.12
N LEU A 82 10.05 -5.92 -4.26
CA LEU A 82 11.34 -6.29 -4.86
C LEU A 82 12.51 -6.02 -3.93
N LEU A 83 12.52 -4.88 -3.23
CA LEU A 83 13.56 -4.59 -2.23
C LEU A 83 13.50 -5.53 -1.03
N GLY A 84 12.30 -5.86 -0.54
CA GLY A 84 12.12 -6.83 0.53
C GLY A 84 12.61 -8.22 0.16
N TRP A 85 12.22 -8.71 -1.01
CA TRP A 85 12.67 -10.02 -1.51
C TRP A 85 14.17 -10.06 -1.79
N ALA A 86 14.76 -8.95 -2.26
CA ALA A 86 16.20 -8.84 -2.46
C ALA A 86 16.95 -8.95 -1.13
N LEU A 87 16.44 -8.29 -0.09
CA LEU A 87 17.00 -8.39 1.25
C LEU A 87 16.86 -9.80 1.84
N ASP A 88 15.69 -10.42 1.69
CA ASP A 88 15.41 -11.76 2.20
C ASP A 88 16.20 -12.85 1.43
N GLY A 89 17.02 -12.46 0.45
CA GLY A 89 17.77 -13.37 -0.42
C GLY A 89 16.87 -14.22 -1.31
N GLN A 90 15.61 -13.83 -1.51
CA GLN A 90 14.67 -14.50 -2.41
C GLN A 90 14.95 -14.17 -3.88
N ILE A 91 15.51 -13.00 -4.15
CA ILE A 91 15.94 -12.58 -5.48
C ILE A 91 17.25 -11.77 -5.37
N ILE A 92 17.91 -11.57 -6.50
CA ILE A 92 19.01 -10.62 -6.64
C ILE A 92 18.60 -9.60 -7.70
N LEU A 93 18.71 -8.31 -7.35
CA LEU A 93 18.51 -7.21 -8.28
C LEU A 93 19.87 -6.77 -8.82
N CYS A 94 20.04 -6.82 -10.13
CA CYS A 94 21.30 -6.45 -10.79
C CYS A 94 21.07 -5.88 -12.19
N GLU A 95 22.14 -5.36 -12.79
CA GLU A 95 22.18 -5.10 -14.23
C GLU A 95 22.87 -6.25 -14.95
N THR A 96 22.27 -6.72 -16.04
CA THR A 96 22.88 -7.72 -16.93
C THR A 96 22.90 -7.23 -18.37
N GLU A 97 23.79 -7.77 -19.19
CA GLU A 97 23.80 -7.49 -20.62
C GLU A 97 22.52 -7.99 -21.29
N LYS A 98 22.00 -7.23 -22.26
CA LYS A 98 20.81 -7.62 -23.00
C LYS A 98 20.97 -8.99 -23.66
N LYS A 99 20.03 -9.90 -23.40
CA LYS A 99 19.97 -11.21 -24.08
C LYS A 99 19.73 -11.09 -25.59
N ARG A 100 19.02 -10.06 -26.04
CA ARG A 100 18.68 -9.84 -27.46
C ARG A 100 19.42 -8.63 -28.04
N LEU A 101 20.45 -8.91 -28.84
CA LEU A 101 21.28 -7.93 -29.56
C LEU A 101 20.52 -7.03 -30.55
N LYS A 102 19.33 -7.42 -31.01
CA LYS A 102 18.55 -6.70 -32.04
C LYS A 102 17.61 -5.60 -31.50
N SER A 103 17.66 -5.28 -30.21
CA SER A 103 16.80 -4.25 -29.61
C SER A 103 17.54 -2.91 -29.44
N PHE A 104 16.97 -1.82 -29.94
CA PHE A 104 17.48 -0.45 -29.70
C PHE A 104 17.41 -0.11 -28.19
N GLY A 105 18.43 0.55 -27.63
CA GLY A 105 18.48 1.02 -26.24
C GLY A 105 19.79 0.68 -25.50
N ALA A 106 19.85 0.91 -24.17
CA ALA A 106 21.03 0.67 -23.33
C ALA A 106 21.56 -0.78 -23.43
N ALA A 107 22.88 -0.98 -23.32
CA ALA A 107 23.50 -2.30 -23.41
C ALA A 107 23.18 -3.22 -22.22
N GLN A 108 22.94 -2.61 -21.05
CA GLN A 108 22.57 -3.29 -19.82
C GLN A 108 21.09 -3.03 -19.49
N GLN A 109 20.48 -3.98 -18.79
CA GLN A 109 19.10 -3.91 -18.32
C GLN A 109 18.99 -4.34 -16.87
N ALA A 110 18.07 -3.69 -16.14
CA ALA A 110 17.67 -4.14 -14.83
C ALA A 110 17.10 -5.57 -14.93
N THR A 111 17.54 -6.43 -14.02
CA THR A 111 17.30 -7.87 -14.08
C THR A 111 16.97 -8.40 -12.68
N ILE A 112 16.00 -9.30 -12.64
CA ILE A 112 15.74 -10.15 -11.47
C ILE A 112 16.46 -11.46 -11.72
N LEU A 113 17.35 -11.85 -10.81
CA LEU A 113 17.97 -13.17 -10.77
C LEU A 113 17.35 -13.95 -9.61
N PHE A 114 16.88 -15.18 -9.89
CA PHE A 114 16.33 -16.07 -8.88
C PHE A 114 17.40 -17.04 -8.39
N PRO A 115 17.63 -17.15 -7.08
CA PRO A 115 18.56 -18.12 -6.52
C PRO A 115 17.94 -19.52 -6.59
N GLY A 116 18.40 -20.32 -7.55
CA GLY A 116 17.99 -21.70 -7.76
C GLY A 116 18.74 -22.31 -8.93
N ASP A 117 18.86 -23.63 -8.94
CA ASP A 117 19.48 -24.39 -10.03
C ASP A 117 18.53 -25.51 -10.50
N GLU A 118 18.93 -26.26 -11.53
CA GLU A 118 18.10 -27.35 -12.07
C GLU A 118 17.82 -28.46 -11.04
N GLU A 119 18.72 -28.69 -10.10
CA GLU A 119 18.57 -29.69 -9.05
C GLU A 119 17.72 -29.17 -7.87
N HIS A 120 17.75 -27.86 -7.64
CA HIS A 120 17.07 -27.15 -6.55
C HIS A 120 16.31 -25.94 -7.12
N PRO A 121 15.15 -26.18 -7.78
CA PRO A 121 14.38 -25.10 -8.37
C PRO A 121 13.92 -24.12 -7.29
N PHE A 122 13.94 -22.84 -7.61
CA PHE A 122 13.57 -21.78 -6.69
C PHE A 122 12.14 -22.00 -6.18
N ARG A 123 11.97 -21.88 -4.86
CA ARG A 123 10.67 -21.92 -4.19
C ARG A 123 10.52 -20.65 -3.36
N PRO A 124 9.53 -19.79 -3.66
CA PRO A 124 9.21 -18.65 -2.82
C PRO A 124 9.03 -19.09 -1.37
N ALA A 125 9.85 -18.55 -0.45
CA ALA A 125 9.68 -18.81 0.99
C ALA A 125 8.52 -18.00 1.58
N VAL A 126 8.06 -16.98 0.84
CA VAL A 126 6.93 -16.13 1.22
C VAL A 126 5.62 -16.80 0.82
N SER A 127 4.63 -16.77 1.71
CA SER A 127 3.28 -17.33 1.46
C SER A 127 2.26 -16.23 1.14
N GLY A 128 1.05 -16.64 0.75
CA GLY A 128 -0.03 -15.69 0.42
C GLY A 128 0.21 -14.90 -0.86
N ALA A 129 -0.37 -13.71 -0.95
CA ALA A 129 -0.38 -12.90 -2.18
C ALA A 129 1.02 -12.43 -2.61
N GLU A 130 1.91 -12.15 -1.67
CA GLU A 130 3.32 -11.83 -1.98
C GLU A 130 4.01 -13.01 -2.65
N GLY A 131 3.91 -14.20 -2.05
CA GLY A 131 4.44 -15.44 -2.61
C GLY A 131 3.86 -15.78 -3.99
N LEU A 132 2.56 -15.52 -4.19
CA LEU A 132 1.90 -15.72 -5.48
C LEU A 132 2.38 -14.76 -6.57
N LEU A 133 2.72 -13.52 -6.22
CA LEU A 133 3.33 -12.57 -7.16
C LEU A 133 4.78 -12.95 -7.46
N LEU A 134 5.56 -13.30 -6.43
CA LEU A 134 6.94 -13.76 -6.60
C LEU A 134 7.01 -15.04 -7.44
N GLY A 135 6.11 -16.00 -7.19
CA GLY A 135 5.98 -17.22 -7.99
C GLY A 135 5.55 -16.96 -9.43
N LEU A 136 4.73 -15.93 -9.70
CA LEU A 136 4.41 -15.50 -11.06
C LEU A 136 5.66 -14.98 -11.78
N LEU A 137 6.47 -14.14 -11.11
CA LEU A 137 7.71 -13.63 -11.68
C LEU A 137 8.72 -14.75 -11.95
N TYR A 138 8.84 -15.72 -11.05
CA TYR A 138 9.71 -16.87 -11.27
C TYR A 138 9.21 -17.77 -12.40
N GLY A 139 7.90 -17.95 -12.56
CA GLY A 139 7.31 -18.69 -13.68
C GLY A 139 7.59 -18.07 -15.05
N TRP A 140 8.12 -16.84 -15.09
CA TRP A 140 8.57 -16.14 -16.29
C TRP A 140 10.08 -16.12 -16.47
N ALA A 141 10.83 -16.64 -15.48
CA ALA A 141 12.26 -16.80 -15.61
C ALA A 141 12.58 -17.80 -16.71
N ASP A 142 13.65 -17.51 -17.45
CA ASP A 142 14.17 -18.43 -18.46
C ASP A 142 15.08 -19.49 -17.83
N GLU A 143 15.76 -20.27 -18.68
CA GLU A 143 16.73 -21.30 -18.27
C GLU A 143 17.88 -20.74 -17.42
N THR A 144 18.16 -19.44 -17.49
CA THR A 144 19.19 -18.79 -16.67
C THR A 144 18.66 -18.32 -15.31
N ALA A 145 17.41 -18.66 -14.98
CA ALA A 145 16.71 -18.19 -13.79
C ALA A 145 16.69 -16.64 -13.69
N THR A 146 16.62 -15.94 -14.84
CA THR A 146 16.56 -14.48 -14.87
C THR A 146 15.36 -13.95 -15.63
N VAL A 147 14.93 -12.75 -15.26
CA VAL A 147 13.93 -11.96 -15.99
C VAL A 147 14.46 -10.54 -16.19
N GLN A 148 14.69 -10.14 -17.43
CA GLN A 148 15.14 -8.78 -17.78
C GLN A 148 13.96 -7.81 -17.89
N GLU A 149 14.18 -6.52 -17.66
CA GLU A 149 13.18 -5.45 -17.75
C GLU A 149 12.28 -5.54 -18.99
N SER A 150 12.85 -5.70 -20.19
CA SER A 150 12.05 -5.77 -21.41
C SER A 150 11.25 -7.06 -21.55
N GLU A 151 11.75 -8.16 -21.00
CA GLU A 151 11.02 -9.44 -20.97
C GLU A 151 9.83 -9.31 -20.01
N LEU A 152 10.09 -8.76 -18.82
CA LEU A 152 9.09 -8.46 -17.81
C LEU A 152 7.96 -7.59 -18.36
N TYR A 153 8.28 -6.51 -19.08
CA TYR A 153 7.27 -5.65 -19.69
C TYR A 153 6.39 -6.39 -20.71
N ASN A 154 7.00 -7.17 -21.60
CA ASN A 154 6.27 -7.89 -22.64
C ASN A 154 5.39 -9.00 -22.06
N LEU A 155 5.92 -9.78 -21.11
CA LEU A 155 5.18 -10.82 -20.41
C LEU A 155 4.03 -10.22 -19.59
N ALA A 156 4.27 -9.13 -18.87
CA ALA A 156 3.22 -8.44 -18.14
C ALA A 156 2.11 -7.89 -19.06
N ARG A 157 2.47 -7.46 -20.28
CA ARG A 157 1.51 -7.02 -21.29
C ARG A 157 0.68 -8.16 -21.84
N GLU A 158 1.31 -9.29 -22.14
CA GLU A 158 0.63 -10.50 -22.62
C GLU A 158 -0.31 -11.07 -21.54
N TYR A 159 0.19 -11.20 -20.30
CA TYR A 159 -0.49 -11.81 -19.16
C TYR A 159 -1.01 -10.75 -18.16
N HIS A 160 -1.55 -9.63 -18.65
CA HIS A 160 -2.00 -8.51 -17.82
C HIS A 160 -3.05 -8.90 -16.77
N ASP A 161 -4.02 -9.76 -17.13
CA ASP A 161 -5.04 -10.25 -16.21
C ASP A 161 -4.42 -10.99 -15.00
N ALA A 162 -3.31 -11.71 -15.21
CA ALA A 162 -2.62 -12.41 -14.14
C ALA A 162 -1.95 -11.43 -13.17
N VAL A 163 -1.25 -10.41 -13.69
CA VAL A 163 -0.61 -9.37 -12.87
C VAL A 163 -1.64 -8.61 -12.04
N GLN A 164 -2.71 -8.14 -12.69
CA GLN A 164 -3.78 -7.41 -12.01
C GLN A 164 -4.48 -8.29 -10.98
N GLY A 165 -4.74 -9.56 -11.32
CA GLY A 165 -5.31 -10.53 -10.39
C GLY A 165 -4.44 -10.74 -9.14
N ARG A 166 -3.11 -10.82 -9.28
CA ARG A 166 -2.20 -10.92 -8.11
C ARG A 166 -2.19 -9.66 -7.26
N LEU A 167 -2.15 -8.48 -7.88
CA LEU A 167 -2.20 -7.21 -7.15
C LEU A 167 -3.54 -7.02 -6.43
N GLU A 168 -4.66 -7.46 -7.02
CA GLU A 168 -5.97 -7.40 -6.35
C GLU A 168 -6.10 -8.43 -5.22
N GLN A 169 -5.55 -9.64 -5.40
CA GLN A 169 -5.43 -10.62 -4.32
C GLN A 169 -4.64 -10.05 -3.13
N PHE A 170 -3.56 -9.33 -3.40
CA PHE A 170 -2.76 -8.65 -2.39
C PHE A 170 -3.58 -7.60 -1.61
N ARG A 171 -4.32 -6.73 -2.31
CA ARG A 171 -5.23 -5.76 -1.66
C ARG A 171 -6.31 -6.44 -0.82
N THR A 172 -6.89 -7.51 -1.37
CA THR A 172 -7.95 -8.28 -0.73
C THR A 172 -7.44 -8.95 0.55
N GLN A 173 -6.29 -9.62 0.49
CA GLN A 173 -5.65 -10.24 1.66
C GLN A 173 -5.39 -9.21 2.76
N GLY A 174 -4.86 -8.04 2.43
CA GLY A 174 -4.62 -6.98 3.42
C GLY A 174 -5.91 -6.51 4.11
N ARG A 175 -7.00 -6.31 3.34
CA ARG A 175 -8.31 -5.98 3.92
C ARG A 175 -8.85 -7.09 4.82
N HIS A 176 -8.74 -8.36 4.41
CA HIS A 176 -9.14 -9.49 5.26
C HIS A 176 -8.32 -9.56 6.54
N GLY A 177 -7.02 -9.32 6.45
CA GLY A 177 -6.11 -9.26 7.59
C GLY A 177 -6.46 -8.16 8.58
N LEU A 178 -6.74 -6.93 8.10
CA LEU A 178 -7.23 -5.84 8.95
C LEU A 178 -8.55 -6.18 9.66
N ARG A 179 -9.43 -6.97 9.03
CA ARG A 179 -10.65 -7.48 9.69
C ARG A 179 -10.32 -8.52 10.75
N ALA A 180 -9.42 -9.46 10.46
CA ALA A 180 -8.98 -10.49 11.40
C ALA A 180 -8.33 -9.88 12.66
N LEU A 181 -7.57 -8.80 12.50
CA LEU A 181 -7.00 -8.03 13.60
C LEU A 181 -8.04 -7.20 14.38
N GLY A 182 -9.27 -7.08 13.88
CA GLY A 182 -10.32 -6.23 14.44
C GLY A 182 -10.08 -4.74 14.22
N ALA A 183 -9.19 -4.35 13.30
CA ALA A 183 -8.95 -2.97 12.91
C ALA A 183 -10.08 -2.42 12.01
N MET A 184 -10.77 -3.30 11.30
CA MET A 184 -11.88 -2.98 10.41
C MET A 184 -13.08 -3.88 10.72
N LEU A 185 -14.29 -3.32 10.66
CA LEU A 185 -15.52 -4.09 10.82
C LEU A 185 -15.77 -4.98 9.58
N PRO A 186 -16.39 -6.16 9.77
CA PRO A 186 -16.85 -6.96 8.65
C PRO A 186 -17.91 -6.18 7.86
N GLU A 187 -17.87 -6.31 6.52
CA GLU A 187 -18.86 -5.69 5.64
C GLU A 187 -20.26 -6.20 5.98
N LYS A 188 -21.04 -5.37 6.67
CA LYS A 188 -22.48 -5.59 6.76
C LYS A 188 -23.13 -4.76 5.66
N LYS A 189 -23.73 -5.44 4.69
CA LYS A 189 -24.72 -4.83 3.78
C LYS A 189 -25.93 -4.41 4.59
N THR A 190 -25.86 -3.30 5.32
CA THR A 190 -27.03 -2.75 5.99
C THR A 190 -27.84 -1.96 4.98
N ARG A 191 -28.89 -2.59 4.43
CA ARG A 191 -29.98 -1.86 3.80
C ARG A 191 -30.70 -1.05 4.88
N LYS A 192 -30.65 0.28 4.79
CA LYS A 192 -31.58 1.16 5.49
C LYS A 192 -32.27 2.03 4.45
N PHE A 193 -33.60 1.94 4.39
CA PHE A 193 -34.47 2.79 3.55
C PHE A 193 -34.14 2.78 2.05
N GLY A 194 -33.93 1.61 1.44
CA GLY A 194 -33.75 1.50 -0.02
C GLY A 194 -32.42 2.01 -0.57
N PHE A 195 -31.61 2.69 0.24
CA PHE A 195 -30.23 3.05 -0.11
C PHE A 195 -29.29 1.92 0.33
N VAL A 196 -28.59 1.34 -0.64
CA VAL A 196 -27.46 0.44 -0.38
C VAL A 196 -26.27 1.35 -0.07
N ASP A 197 -25.83 1.40 1.20
CA ASP A 197 -24.53 1.97 1.52
C ASP A 197 -23.51 0.88 1.15
N GLU A 198 -23.07 0.89 -0.11
CA GLU A 198 -22.19 -0.13 -0.69
C GLU A 198 -20.83 -0.12 0.02
N ASN A 199 -20.44 -1.29 0.57
CA ASN A 199 -19.06 -1.74 0.81
C ASN A 199 -18.05 -0.72 1.36
N ARG A 200 -18.49 0.27 2.16
CA ARG A 200 -17.56 1.23 2.75
C ARG A 200 -16.84 0.59 3.94
N PRO A 201 -15.50 0.56 3.96
CA PRO A 201 -14.77 0.09 5.12
C PRO A 201 -15.08 0.99 6.33
N ILE A 202 -15.40 0.35 7.47
CA ILE A 202 -15.62 1.04 8.73
C ILE A 202 -14.53 0.61 9.70
N TYR A 203 -13.72 1.56 10.16
CA TYR A 203 -12.62 1.29 11.08
C TYR A 203 -13.07 1.28 12.53
N THR A 204 -12.46 0.42 13.33
CA THR A 204 -12.70 0.36 14.77
C THR A 204 -11.78 1.35 15.50
N PRO A 205 -11.96 1.57 16.82
CA PRO A 205 -10.98 2.31 17.62
C PRO A 205 -9.57 1.72 17.52
N ARG A 206 -9.45 0.39 17.37
CA ARG A 206 -8.16 -0.26 17.10
C ARG A 206 -7.60 0.18 15.74
N GLY A 207 -8.41 0.16 14.69
CA GLY A 207 -7.98 0.62 13.36
C GLY A 207 -7.48 2.06 13.35
N VAL A 208 -8.11 2.95 14.13
CA VAL A 208 -7.62 4.33 14.31
C VAL A 208 -6.23 4.34 14.97
N ARG A 209 -6.01 3.53 16.02
CA ARG A 209 -4.69 3.45 16.67
C ARG A 209 -3.62 2.92 15.72
N GLU A 210 -3.90 1.85 14.98
CA GLU A 210 -2.95 1.29 14.01
C GLU A 210 -2.65 2.30 12.89
N ALA A 211 -3.66 3.02 12.40
CA ALA A 211 -3.48 4.09 11.42
C ALA A 211 -2.60 5.23 11.96
N THR A 212 -2.83 5.66 13.20
CA THR A 212 -2.01 6.65 13.89
C THR A 212 -0.56 6.19 14.03
N ASN A 213 -0.34 4.94 14.44
CA ASN A 213 0.99 4.35 14.57
C ASN A 213 1.69 4.26 13.20
N LEU A 214 0.96 3.92 12.13
CA LEU A 214 1.49 3.86 10.77
C LEU A 214 1.95 5.23 10.26
N LEU A 215 1.18 6.29 10.54
CA LEU A 215 1.62 7.66 10.22
C LEU A 215 2.82 8.09 11.05
N GLY A 216 2.87 7.67 12.33
CA GLY A 216 4.02 7.86 13.20
C GLY A 216 5.30 7.19 12.68
N TYR A 217 5.17 5.94 12.24
CA TYR A 217 6.25 5.15 11.66
C TYR A 217 6.71 5.70 10.31
N ARG A 218 5.77 6.10 9.44
CA ARG A 218 6.06 6.83 8.21
C ARG A 218 6.87 8.10 8.46
N ALA A 219 6.49 8.89 9.47
CA ALA A 219 7.22 10.10 9.83
C ALA A 219 8.62 9.79 10.36
N TRP A 220 8.78 8.69 11.12
CA TRP A 220 10.08 8.21 11.58
C TRP A 220 11.00 7.78 10.44
N LEU A 221 10.51 6.94 9.52
CA LEU A 221 11.26 6.51 8.34
C LEU A 221 11.70 7.71 7.49
N GLY A 222 10.79 8.67 7.28
CA GLY A 222 11.08 9.87 6.48
C GLY A 222 12.07 10.86 7.11
N ALA A 223 12.31 10.78 8.42
CA ALA A 223 13.27 11.62 9.13
C ALA A 223 14.69 11.04 9.15
N GLN A 224 14.85 9.75 8.80
CA GLN A 224 16.16 9.11 8.80
C GLN A 224 16.99 9.54 7.59
N GLN A 225 18.29 9.73 7.80
CA GLN A 225 19.25 9.97 6.71
C GLN A 225 19.77 8.67 6.11
N ASN A 226 19.89 7.63 6.93
CA ASN A 226 20.28 6.29 6.54
C ASN A 226 19.35 5.30 7.24
N LEU A 227 18.89 4.30 6.50
CA LEU A 227 18.09 3.20 7.05
C LEU A 227 18.82 1.89 6.78
N PRO A 228 18.78 0.96 7.74
CA PRO A 228 19.33 -0.35 7.48
C PRO A 228 18.43 -1.09 6.45
N PRO A 229 18.99 -2.03 5.67
CA PRO A 229 18.27 -2.65 4.54
C PRO A 229 16.90 -3.23 4.89
N GLU A 230 16.72 -3.76 6.10
CA GLU A 230 15.44 -4.27 6.64
C GLU A 230 14.31 -3.26 6.70
N LYS A 231 14.63 -1.96 6.66
CA LYS A 231 13.63 -0.89 6.65
C LYS A 231 13.33 -0.35 5.27
N TRP A 232 14.07 -0.76 4.22
CA TRP A 232 13.93 -0.19 2.88
C TRP A 232 12.57 -0.50 2.26
N ARG A 233 12.06 -1.73 2.43
CA ARG A 233 10.72 -2.13 1.98
C ARG A 233 9.65 -1.18 2.51
N ASP A 234 9.65 -0.96 3.82
CA ASP A 234 8.65 -0.11 4.49
C ASP A 234 8.82 1.36 4.12
N ALA A 235 10.08 1.83 4.05
CA ALA A 235 10.40 3.19 3.67
C ALA A 235 9.87 3.54 2.27
N VAL A 236 9.99 2.61 1.32
CA VAL A 236 9.46 2.78 -0.03
C VAL A 236 7.94 2.67 -0.07
N LEU A 237 7.34 1.72 0.65
CA LEU A 237 5.88 1.62 0.71
C LEU A 237 5.25 2.91 1.26
N LEU A 238 5.83 3.45 2.33
CA LEU A 238 5.28 4.59 3.09
C LEU A 238 5.73 5.96 2.56
N SER A 239 6.61 6.02 1.55
CA SER A 239 7.05 7.31 1.00
C SER A 239 5.89 8.04 0.31
N SER A 240 5.83 9.37 0.47
CA SER A 240 4.82 10.23 -0.18
C SER A 240 5.13 10.56 -1.64
N ALA A 241 6.34 10.26 -2.12
CA ALA A 241 6.81 10.61 -3.46
C ALA A 241 7.25 9.37 -4.23
N GLN A 242 7.17 9.42 -5.56
CA GLN A 242 7.80 8.45 -6.47
C GLN A 242 9.34 8.54 -6.47
N GLU A 243 9.90 9.42 -5.65
CA GLU A 243 11.33 9.62 -5.45
C GLU A 243 11.88 8.59 -4.47
N CYS A 244 13.14 8.19 -4.68
CA CYS A 244 13.86 7.32 -3.77
C CYS A 244 13.85 7.95 -2.37
N PRO A 245 13.39 7.24 -1.32
CA PRO A 245 13.59 7.70 0.04
C PRO A 245 15.09 7.97 0.25
N GLN A 246 15.44 9.11 0.84
CA GLN A 246 16.85 9.53 0.98
C GLN A 246 17.72 8.49 1.68
N ALA A 247 17.09 7.70 2.56
CA ALA A 247 17.72 6.69 3.39
C ALA A 247 17.88 5.30 2.74
N VAL A 248 17.38 5.10 1.51
CA VAL A 248 17.46 3.83 0.77
C VAL A 248 18.58 3.91 -0.26
N ASP A 249 19.30 2.80 -0.49
CA ASP A 249 20.31 2.72 -1.53
C ASP A 249 19.71 3.07 -2.90
N ARG A 250 20.34 4.04 -3.58
CA ARG A 250 19.81 4.61 -4.82
C ARG A 250 19.82 3.59 -5.95
N GLU A 251 20.81 2.71 -5.99
CA GLU A 251 20.99 1.79 -7.09
C GLU A 251 20.00 0.62 -6.98
N GLN A 252 19.88 0.03 -5.80
CA GLN A 252 18.85 -0.98 -5.52
C GLN A 252 17.44 -0.43 -5.74
N TYR A 253 17.16 0.80 -5.29
CA TYR A 253 15.88 1.46 -5.56
C TYR A 253 15.64 1.66 -7.05
N ARG A 254 16.65 2.13 -7.82
CA ARG A 254 16.54 2.35 -9.26
C ARG A 254 16.24 1.05 -10.01
N LEU A 255 16.92 -0.04 -9.65
CA LEU A 255 16.68 -1.37 -10.24
C LEU A 255 15.26 -1.85 -9.93
N ALA A 256 14.87 -1.85 -8.66
CA ALA A 256 13.52 -2.24 -8.24
C ALA A 256 12.43 -1.40 -8.91
N GLN A 257 12.61 -0.08 -8.97
CA GLN A 257 11.63 0.82 -9.58
C GLN A 257 11.52 0.61 -11.10
N THR A 258 12.64 0.40 -11.78
CA THR A 258 12.67 0.12 -13.22
C THR A 258 11.88 -1.15 -13.54
N LEU A 259 12.13 -2.23 -12.80
CA LEU A 259 11.42 -3.49 -12.93
C LEU A 259 9.93 -3.36 -12.56
N ALA A 260 9.60 -2.63 -11.50
CA ALA A 260 8.22 -2.37 -11.11
C ALA A 260 7.44 -1.59 -12.19
N LYS A 261 8.07 -0.57 -12.79
CA LYS A 261 7.51 0.17 -13.92
C LYS A 261 7.30 -0.72 -15.15
N ALA A 262 8.24 -1.62 -15.44
CA ALA A 262 8.09 -2.58 -16.52
C ALA A 262 6.90 -3.51 -16.30
N LEU A 263 6.78 -4.12 -15.11
CA LEU A 263 5.68 -5.02 -14.75
C LEU A 263 4.32 -4.32 -14.81
N VAL A 264 4.17 -3.19 -14.09
CA VAL A 264 2.89 -2.49 -13.99
C VAL A 264 2.53 -1.78 -15.29
N GLY A 265 3.52 -1.18 -15.95
CA GLY A 265 3.34 -0.51 -17.25
C GLY A 265 2.95 -1.50 -18.35
N GLY A 266 3.59 -2.67 -18.39
CA GLY A 266 3.24 -3.76 -19.30
C GLY A 266 1.79 -4.20 -19.10
N ALA A 267 1.40 -4.52 -17.86
CA ALA A 267 0.02 -4.92 -17.54
C ALA A 267 -1.02 -3.86 -17.97
N LYS A 268 -0.78 -2.58 -17.66
CA LYS A 268 -1.66 -1.47 -18.10
C LYS A 268 -1.73 -1.36 -19.63
N ALA A 269 -0.63 -1.62 -20.34
CA ALA A 269 -0.62 -1.61 -21.80
C ALA A 269 -1.41 -2.79 -22.39
N GLY A 270 -1.36 -3.96 -21.76
CA GLY A 270 -2.12 -5.16 -22.15
C GLY A 270 -3.63 -4.93 -22.03
N GLU A 271 -4.07 -4.40 -20.89
CA GLU A 271 -5.47 -4.07 -20.63
C GLU A 271 -6.04 -3.11 -21.67
N LYS A 272 -5.27 -2.08 -22.06
CA LYS A 272 -5.68 -1.11 -23.09
C LYS A 272 -5.89 -1.74 -24.46
N VAL A 273 -5.09 -2.74 -24.83
CA VAL A 273 -5.20 -3.41 -26.14
C VAL A 273 -6.45 -4.30 -26.20
N LYS A 274 -6.86 -4.89 -25.07
CA LYS A 274 -8.06 -5.75 -24.99
C LYS A 274 -9.38 -4.97 -25.04
N ASN A 275 -9.36 -3.70 -24.65
CA ASN A 275 -10.52 -2.81 -24.57
C ASN A 275 -10.70 -1.91 -25.81
N VAL A 276 -9.98 -2.17 -26.90
CA VAL A 276 -10.11 -1.51 -28.23
C VAL A 276 -10.68 -2.52 -29.21
#